data_AF-A0A1F6X0B9-F1
#
_entry.id   AF-A0A1F6X0B9-F1
#
_cell.length_a   1.000
_cell.length_b   1.000
_cell.length_c   1.000
_cell.angle_alpha   90.00
_cell.angle_beta   90.00
_cell.angle_gamma   90.00
#
_symmetry.space_group_name_H-M   'P 1'
#
loop_
_entity.id
_entity.type
_entity.pdbx_description
1 polymer ?
#
loop_
_entity_poly.entity_id
_entity_poly.type
_entity_poly.pdbx_seq_one_letter_code
_entity_poly.pdbx_strand_id
1 'polypeptide(L)'
;MDLLKPAWRWIIRRKHGRGVTFLNREKPLWPNSIDPIILDMNDRDHCVLAQVYGEGYSEACRSLNISGSNYGFDLPQMPIRHRGAYFAYLKSLWLEERERQLAEMSEDV
;
A
#
# COMPACT_ATOMS: atom_id res chain seq x y z
N MET A 1 -8.84 4.17 27.73
CA MET A 1 -8.85 5.52 27.14
C MET A 1 -8.62 5.38 25.64
N ASP A 2 -9.68 5.36 24.85
CA ASP A 2 -9.57 5.34 23.39
C ASP A 2 -9.37 6.78 22.92
N LEU A 3 -8.10 7.21 22.89
CA LEU A 3 -7.72 8.50 22.34
C LEU A 3 -7.97 8.44 20.83
N LEU A 4 -8.97 9.20 20.38
CA LEU A 4 -9.29 9.57 19.00
C LEU A 4 -8.18 9.16 18.02
N LYS A 5 -8.34 8.01 17.36
CA LYS A 5 -7.47 7.61 16.26
C LYS A 5 -7.40 8.81 15.30
N PRO A 6 -6.20 9.31 14.97
CA PRO A 6 -6.09 10.56 14.21
C PRO A 6 -6.93 10.50 12.93
N ALA A 7 -7.62 11.60 12.57
CA ALA A 7 -8.49 11.67 11.40
C ALA A 7 -7.81 11.21 10.10
N TRP A 8 -6.47 11.30 10.03
CA TRP A 8 -5.68 10.80 8.91
C TRP A 8 -5.75 9.29 8.73
N ARG A 9 -5.98 8.48 9.77
CA ARG A 9 -6.09 7.01 9.67
C ARG A 9 -7.27 6.57 8.83
N TRP A 10 -8.40 7.28 8.93
CA TRP A 10 -9.58 7.00 8.10
C TRP A 10 -9.31 7.31 6.62
N ILE A 11 -8.64 8.44 6.34
CA ILE A 11 -8.23 8.82 4.98
C ILE A 11 -7.30 7.75 4.38
N ILE A 12 -6.35 7.25 5.17
CA ILE A 12 -5.45 6.17 4.73
C ILE A 12 -6.23 4.92 4.40
N ARG A 13 -7.12 4.45 5.28
CA ARG A 13 -7.90 3.23 5.02
C ARG A 13 -8.69 3.32 3.73
N ARG A 14 -9.30 4.48 3.46
CA ARG A 14 -10.03 4.72 2.22
C ARG A 14 -9.11 4.68 0.99
N LYS A 15 -7.92 5.28 1.09
CA LYS A 15 -6.91 5.24 0.02
C LYS A 15 -6.41 3.81 -0.22
N HIS A 16 -6.00 3.12 0.85
CA HIS A 16 -5.60 1.72 0.84
C HIS A 16 -6.66 0.84 0.17
N GLY A 17 -7.93 0.93 0.58
CA GLY A 17 -9.01 0.16 -0.03
C GLY A 17 -9.11 0.36 -1.55
N ARG A 18 -8.93 1.59 -2.04
CA ARG A 18 -8.87 1.86 -3.48
C ARG A 18 -7.64 1.24 -4.15
N GLY A 19 -6.49 1.27 -3.50
CA GLY A 19 -5.27 0.61 -3.98
C GLY A 19 -5.43 -0.90 -4.10
N VAL A 20 -6.03 -1.54 -3.10
CA VAL A 20 -6.34 -2.97 -3.11
C VAL A 20 -7.31 -3.30 -4.25
N THR A 21 -8.43 -2.59 -4.37
CA THR A 21 -9.39 -2.80 -5.47
C THR A 21 -8.72 -2.63 -6.83
N PHE A 22 -7.82 -1.66 -6.96
CA PHE A 22 -7.06 -1.45 -8.19
C PHE A 22 -6.12 -2.62 -8.49
N LEU A 23 -5.30 -3.06 -7.52
CA LEU A 23 -4.38 -4.18 -7.74
C LEU A 23 -5.11 -5.51 -7.96
N ASN A 24 -6.21 -5.76 -7.25
CA ASN A 24 -7.02 -6.96 -7.48
C ASN A 24 -7.57 -7.02 -8.92
N ARG A 25 -7.77 -5.87 -9.57
CA ARG A 25 -8.18 -5.79 -10.97
C ARG A 25 -7.01 -5.95 -11.94
N GLU A 26 -5.92 -5.24 -11.72
CA GLU A 26 -4.79 -5.17 -12.67
C GLU A 26 -3.79 -6.33 -12.52
N LYS A 27 -3.57 -6.78 -11.28
CA LYS A 27 -2.60 -7.81 -10.88
C LYS A 27 -3.17 -8.66 -9.74
N PRO A 28 -4.13 -9.58 -9.99
CA PRO A 28 -4.78 -10.36 -8.92
C PRO A 28 -3.82 -11.13 -8.01
N LEU A 29 -2.64 -11.51 -8.53
CA LEU A 29 -1.58 -12.22 -7.78
C LEU A 29 -0.55 -11.28 -7.14
N TRP A 30 -0.85 -9.97 -7.02
CA TRP A 30 0.03 -9.00 -6.39
C TRP A 30 0.51 -9.39 -4.97
N PRO A 31 -0.25 -10.12 -4.13
CA PRO A 31 0.24 -10.50 -2.80
C PRO A 31 1.54 -11.32 -2.84
N ASN A 32 1.71 -12.14 -3.89
CA ASN A 32 2.92 -12.94 -4.12
C ASN A 32 4.13 -12.11 -4.51
N SER A 33 3.92 -10.89 -5.00
CA SER A 33 5.00 -9.99 -5.43
C SER A 33 5.57 -9.15 -4.29
N ILE A 34 4.91 -9.14 -3.12
CA ILE A 34 5.35 -8.37 -1.96
C ILE A 34 6.24 -9.22 -1.06
N ASP A 35 7.47 -8.77 -0.86
CA ASP A 35 8.37 -9.21 0.20
C ASP A 35 8.16 -8.35 1.47
N PRO A 36 7.64 -8.95 2.55
CA PRO A 36 7.34 -8.23 3.79
C PRO A 36 8.59 -7.68 4.50
N ILE A 37 9.77 -8.26 4.26
CA ILE A 37 11.02 -7.87 4.92
C ILE A 37 11.47 -6.51 4.40
N ILE A 38 11.49 -6.34 3.08
CA ILE A 38 12.00 -5.12 2.44
C ILE A 38 10.93 -4.06 2.18
N LEU A 39 9.64 -4.37 2.35
CA LEU A 39 8.55 -3.42 2.10
C LEU A 39 8.72 -2.12 2.89
N ASP A 40 8.88 -0.99 2.20
CA ASP A 40 8.93 0.34 2.80
C ASP A 40 8.06 1.32 2.00
N MET A 41 7.04 1.87 2.66
CA MET A 41 6.13 2.84 2.04
C MET A 41 6.73 4.25 1.91
N ASN A 42 7.89 4.50 2.53
CA ASN A 42 8.66 5.74 2.39
C ASN A 42 9.74 5.64 1.30
N ASP A 43 10.00 4.43 0.78
CA ASP A 43 11.00 4.18 -0.25
C ASP A 43 10.32 3.96 -1.62
N ARG A 44 10.77 4.68 -2.65
CA ARG A 44 10.20 4.60 -3.99
C ARG A 44 10.55 3.31 -4.72
N ASP A 45 11.59 2.61 -4.29
CA ASP A 45 12.06 1.38 -4.93
C ASP A 45 11.59 0.12 -4.17
N HIS A 46 11.09 0.29 -2.95
CA HIS A 46 10.63 -0.81 -2.10
C HIS A 46 9.17 -0.70 -1.64
N CYS A 47 8.41 0.29 -2.12
CA CYS A 47 6.96 0.38 -1.87
C CYS A 47 6.16 -0.70 -2.63
N VAL A 48 4.86 -0.79 -2.33
CA VAL A 48 3.93 -1.75 -2.95
C VAL A 48 3.94 -1.70 -4.47
N LEU A 49 3.78 -0.51 -5.08
CA LEU A 49 3.78 -0.41 -6.54
C LEU A 49 5.11 -0.88 -7.13
N ALA A 50 6.22 -0.53 -6.48
CA ALA A 50 7.52 -0.89 -7.01
C ALA A 50 7.75 -2.39 -7.03
N GLN A 51 7.39 -3.07 -5.93
CA GLN A 51 7.51 -4.52 -5.84
C GLN A 51 6.54 -5.27 -6.77
N VAL A 52 5.29 -4.79 -6.90
CA VAL A 52 4.27 -5.45 -7.75
C VAL A 52 4.60 -5.35 -9.24
N TYR A 53 5.20 -4.24 -9.68
CA TYR A 53 5.49 -4.00 -11.10
C TYR A 53 6.97 -4.23 -11.47
N GLY A 54 7.85 -4.41 -10.49
CA GLY A 54 9.29 -4.62 -10.71
C GLY A 54 10.00 -3.38 -11.26
N GLU A 55 9.44 -2.19 -11.03
CA GLU A 55 9.96 -0.90 -11.49
C GLU A 55 9.86 0.14 -10.38
N GLY A 56 10.58 1.26 -10.45
CA GLY A 56 10.45 2.31 -9.43
C GLY A 56 9.03 2.88 -9.37
N TYR A 57 8.62 3.42 -8.21
CA TYR A 57 7.29 3.99 -7.99
C TYR A 57 6.85 4.97 -9.11
N SER A 58 7.75 5.82 -9.58
CA SER A 58 7.43 6.86 -10.57
C SER A 58 7.13 6.26 -11.95
N GLU A 59 7.87 5.23 -12.32
CA GLU A 59 7.70 4.44 -13.54
C GLU A 59 6.37 3.68 -13.49
N ALA A 60 6.07 2.99 -12.38
CA ALA A 60 4.79 2.30 -12.19
C ALA A 60 3.60 3.26 -12.30
N CYS A 61 3.67 4.44 -11.66
CA CYS A 61 2.64 5.45 -11.78
C CYS A 61 2.45 5.94 -13.23
N ARG A 62 3.54 6.10 -13.98
CA ARG A 62 3.50 6.51 -15.39
C ARG A 62 2.85 5.43 -16.27
N SER A 63 3.28 4.18 -16.11
CA SER A 63 2.78 3.02 -16.84
C SER A 63 1.27 2.80 -16.61
N LEU A 64 0.80 3.07 -15.40
CA LEU A 64 -0.60 2.87 -15.00
C LEU A 64 -1.47 4.12 -15.16
N ASN A 65 -0.91 5.22 -15.66
CA ASN A 65 -1.57 6.53 -15.73
C ASN A 65 -2.18 6.95 -14.37
N ILE A 66 -1.48 6.66 -13.27
CA ILE A 66 -1.89 7.00 -11.91
C ILE A 66 -1.31 8.37 -11.56
N SER A 67 -2.18 9.37 -11.40
CA SER A 67 -1.80 10.67 -10.86
C SER A 67 -2.06 10.74 -9.35
N GLY A 68 -1.01 10.55 -8.54
CA GLY A 68 -0.98 10.93 -7.13
C GLY A 68 -1.65 10.00 -6.12
N SER A 69 -1.84 10.54 -4.91
CA SER A 69 -1.98 9.76 -3.66
C SER A 69 -3.33 9.11 -3.36
N ASN A 70 -4.11 8.78 -4.38
CA ASN A 70 -5.47 8.29 -4.20
C ASN A 70 -5.58 6.82 -3.80
N TYR A 71 -4.54 6.04 -4.07
CA TYR A 71 -4.53 4.58 -3.93
C TYR A 71 -3.74 4.09 -2.72
N GLY A 72 -3.11 5.00 -1.95
CA GLY A 72 -2.33 4.59 -0.78
C GLY A 72 -1.07 3.84 -1.17
N PHE A 73 -0.50 4.17 -2.32
CA PHE A 73 0.80 3.64 -2.76
C PHE A 73 1.97 4.53 -2.33
N ASP A 74 1.67 5.70 -1.76
CA ASP A 74 2.60 6.83 -1.78
C ASP A 74 2.48 7.84 -0.64
N LEU A 75 3.52 8.70 -0.60
CA LEU A 75 3.72 9.78 0.34
C LEU A 75 2.60 10.83 0.27
N PRO A 76 1.80 11.01 1.33
CA PRO A 76 0.83 12.09 1.41
C PRO A 76 1.56 13.44 1.50
N GLN A 77 0.91 14.49 1.00
CA GLN A 77 1.27 15.86 1.32
C GLN A 77 0.87 16.16 2.78
N MET A 78 1.63 15.63 3.73
CA MET A 78 1.38 15.85 5.17
C MET A 78 2.64 16.35 5.90
N PRO A 79 2.47 17.01 7.07
CA PRO A 79 3.57 17.50 7.86
C PRO A 79 4.59 16.40 8.18
N ILE A 80 5.88 16.73 8.09
CA ILE A 80 7.00 15.79 8.28
C ILE A 80 6.87 15.02 9.61
N ARG A 81 6.43 15.71 10.68
CA ARG A 81 6.26 15.13 12.03
C ARG A 81 5.33 13.91 12.11
N HIS A 82 4.46 13.69 11.10
CA HIS A 82 3.54 12.54 11.08
C HIS A 82 3.91 11.48 10.04
N ARG A 83 4.95 11.71 9.22
CA ARG A 83 5.33 10.80 8.11
C ARG A 83 5.70 9.40 8.59
N GLY A 84 6.52 9.28 9.65
CA GLY A 84 6.90 7.97 10.19
C GLY A 84 5.69 7.14 10.63
N ALA A 85 4.81 7.73 11.46
CA ALA A 85 3.58 7.06 11.91
C ALA A 85 2.61 6.75 10.76
N TYR A 86 2.59 7.60 9.74
CA TYR A 86 1.82 7.37 8.52
C TYR A 86 2.32 6.14 7.76
N PHE A 87 3.62 6.07 7.45
CA PHE A 87 4.18 4.97 6.66
C PHE A 87 4.12 3.65 7.42
N ALA A 88 4.39 3.67 8.73
CA ALA A 88 4.23 2.48 9.56
C ALA A 88 2.79 1.93 9.51
N TYR A 89 1.79 2.81 9.61
CA TYR A 89 0.40 2.40 9.54
C TYR A 89 -0.04 1.95 8.15
N LEU A 90 0.40 2.64 7.10
CA LEU A 90 0.10 2.23 5.73
C LEU A 90 0.77 0.90 5.37
N LYS A 91 2.03 0.70 5.80
CA LYS A 91 2.73 -0.58 5.70
C LYS A 91 1.95 -1.70 6.38
N SER A 92 1.46 -1.46 7.60
CA SER A 92 0.71 -2.50 8.34
C SER A 92 -0.56 -2.92 7.59
N LEU A 93 -1.32 -1.98 7.02
CA LEU A 93 -2.52 -2.29 6.25
C LEU A 93 -2.22 -3.15 5.02
N TRP A 94 -1.15 -2.84 4.28
CA TRP A 94 -0.76 -3.61 3.10
C TRP A 94 -0.29 -5.03 3.45
N LEU A 95 0.44 -5.19 4.56
CA LEU A 95 0.85 -6.50 5.05
C LEU A 95 -0.36 -7.31 5.54
N GLU A 96 -1.26 -6.72 6.32
CA GLU A 96 -2.51 -7.35 6.77
C GLU A 96 -3.33 -7.86 5.57
N GLU A 97 -3.49 -7.03 4.54
CA GLU A 97 -4.24 -7.38 3.34
C GLU A 97 -3.56 -8.47 2.51
N ARG A 98 -2.23 -8.42 2.38
CA ARG A 98 -1.43 -9.46 1.72
C ARG A 98 -1.65 -10.82 2.39
N GLU A 99 -1.47 -10.90 3.71
CA GLU A 99 -1.64 -12.16 4.46
C GLU A 99 -3.06 -12.70 4.31
N ARG A 100 -4.08 -11.83 4.39
CA ARG A 100 -5.48 -12.21 4.19
C ARG A 100 -5.70 -12.87 2.82
N GLN A 101 -5.23 -12.24 1.74
CA GLN A 101 -5.41 -12.79 0.39
C GLN A 101 -4.60 -14.06 0.15
N LEU A 102 -3.38 -14.16 0.69
CA LEU A 102 -2.60 -15.39 0.59
C LEU A 102 -3.26 -16.57 1.31
N ALA A 103 -3.86 -16.32 2.48
CA ALA A 103 -4.63 -17.34 3.20
C ALA A 103 -5.83 -17.81 2.37
N GLU A 104 -6.62 -16.87 1.82
CA GLU A 104 -7.77 -17.18 0.96
C GLU A 104 -7.37 -18.01 -0.27
N MET A 105 -6.25 -17.68 -0.91
CA MET A 105 -5.75 -18.44 -2.07
C MET A 105 -5.26 -19.85 -1.72
N SER A 106 -4.88 -20.10 -0.46
CA SER A 106 -4.40 -21.42 0.00
C SER A 106 -5.54 -22.38 0.35
N GLU A 107 -6.74 -21.86 0.61
CA GLU A 107 -7.94 -22.66 0.92
C GLU A 107 -8.63 -23.21 -0.34
N ASP A 108 -8.31 -22.66 -1.51
CA ASP A 108 -8.84 -23.08 -2.82
C ASP A 108 -8.03 -24.22 -3.49
N VAL A 109 -7.11 -24.87 -2.76
CA VAL A 109 -6.23 -25.97 -3.24
C VAL A 109 -6.62 -27.32 -2.65
#